data_AF-A0A8C6TU95-F1
#
_entry.id   AF-A0A8C6TU95-F1
#
_cell.length_a   1.000
_cell.length_b   1.000
_cell.length_c   1.000
_cell.angle_alpha   90.00
_cell.angle_beta   90.00
_cell.angle_gamma   90.00
#
_symmetry.space_group_name_H-M   'P 1'
#
loop_
_entity.id
_entity.type
_entity.pdbx_description
1 polymer ?
#
loop_
_entity_poly.entity_id
_entity_poly.type
_entity_poly.pdbx_seq_one_letter_code
_entity_poly.pdbx_strand_id
1 'polypeptide(L)'
;MKLSESLVQSLENFDPKLLVLSGFHMMEGLQPESGLTRSEPALLVALLSQLSVPVHLELASMTDPEFMRSVSSPDDAHVDIVHVLGLPSGLWD
;
A
#
# COMPACT_ATOMS: atom_id res chain seq x y z
N MET A 1 -19.60 -2.85 9.62
CA MET A 1 -18.16 -2.51 9.63
C MET A 1 -17.68 -2.44 8.22
N LYS A 2 -16.95 -1.38 7.88
CA LYS A 2 -16.18 -1.32 6.64
C LYS A 2 -15.00 -2.31 6.74
N LEU A 3 -14.52 -2.83 5.61
CA LEU A 3 -13.40 -3.78 5.57
C LEU A 3 -12.17 -3.23 6.31
N SER A 4 -11.88 -1.95 6.12
CA SER A 4 -10.77 -1.24 6.79
C SER A 4 -10.90 -1.22 8.31
N GLU A 5 -12.09 -0.93 8.85
CA GLU A 5 -12.34 -0.93 10.29
C GLU A 5 -12.13 -2.34 10.90
N SER A 6 -12.59 -3.39 10.20
CA SER A 6 -12.39 -4.77 10.65
C SER A 6 -10.92 -5.19 10.59
N LEU A 7 -10.18 -4.71 9.60
CA LEU A 7 -8.76 -4.97 9.46
C LEU A 7 -7.97 -4.33 10.60
N VAL A 8 -8.20 -3.03 10.88
CA VAL A 8 -7.54 -2.32 11.99
C VAL A 8 -7.77 -3.04 13.31
N GLN A 9 -9.03 -3.36 13.62
CA GLN A 9 -9.36 -4.06 14.86
C GLN A 9 -8.69 -5.44 14.94
N SER A 10 -8.58 -6.15 13.81
CA SER A 10 -7.88 -7.44 13.76
C SER A 10 -6.38 -7.26 14.01
N LEU A 11 -5.78 -6.21 13.48
CA LEU A 11 -4.36 -5.89 13.69
C LEU A 11 -4.06 -5.46 15.12
N GLU A 12 -4.93 -4.65 15.73
CA GLU A 12 -4.83 -4.27 17.15
C GLU A 12 -4.86 -5.50 18.06
N ASN A 13 -5.75 -6.45 17.79
CA ASN A 13 -5.85 -7.70 18.55
C ASN A 13 -4.67 -8.66 18.30
N PHE A 14 -4.10 -8.63 17.10
CA PHE A 14 -2.98 -9.48 16.72
C PHE A 14 -1.63 -8.96 17.27
N ASP A 15 -1.50 -7.65 17.51
CA ASP A 15 -0.27 -6.97 17.98
C ASP A 15 0.99 -7.37 17.15
N PRO A 16 0.97 -7.18 15.82
CA PRO A 16 2.11 -7.51 14.99
C PRO A 16 3.31 -6.63 15.33
N LYS A 17 4.52 -7.21 15.23
CA LYS A 17 5.78 -6.44 15.35
C LYS A 17 6.28 -5.88 14.02
N LEU A 18 5.71 -6.35 12.91
CA LEU A 18 5.98 -5.88 11.55
C LEU A 18 4.77 -6.22 10.67
N LEU A 19 4.40 -5.29 9.80
CA LEU A 19 3.43 -5.51 8.73
C LEU A 19 4.19 -5.57 7.41
N VAL A 20 3.90 -6.59 6.59
CA VAL A 20 4.42 -6.71 5.22
C VAL A 20 3.24 -6.64 4.28
N LEU A 21 3.22 -5.65 3.40
CA LEU A 21 2.18 -5.43 2.39
C LEU A 21 2.77 -5.62 1.00
N SER A 22 2.07 -6.38 0.16
CA SER A 22 2.50 -6.72 -1.21
C SER A 22 1.26 -6.85 -2.10
N GLY A 23 1.47 -7.06 -3.41
CA GLY A 23 0.38 -7.39 -4.35
C GLY A 23 -0.36 -6.18 -4.94
N PHE A 24 0.01 -4.94 -4.62
CA PHE A 24 -0.64 -3.74 -5.19
C PHE A 24 -0.60 -3.69 -6.72
N HIS A 25 0.44 -4.27 -7.33
CA HIS A 25 0.55 -4.40 -8.79
C HIS A 25 -0.60 -5.19 -9.43
N MET A 26 -1.26 -6.09 -8.69
CA MET A 26 -2.44 -6.81 -9.18
C MET A 26 -3.67 -5.91 -9.34
N MET A 27 -3.62 -4.70 -8.75
CA MET A 27 -4.69 -3.70 -8.84
C MET A 27 -4.44 -2.67 -9.94
N GLU A 28 -3.27 -2.70 -10.58
CA GLU A 28 -2.97 -1.87 -11.75
C GLU A 28 -3.90 -2.24 -12.92
N GLY A 29 -4.59 -1.26 -13.50
CA GLY A 29 -5.51 -1.47 -14.62
C GLY A 29 -6.89 -2.04 -14.26
N LEU A 30 -7.22 -2.25 -12.98
CA LEU A 30 -8.58 -2.58 -12.56
C LEU A 30 -9.52 -1.39 -12.85
N GLN A 31 -10.60 -1.67 -13.58
CA GLN A 31 -11.63 -0.68 -13.91
C GLN A 31 -12.54 -0.39 -12.69
N PRO A 32 -13.17 0.80 -12.62
CA PRO A 32 -14.08 1.18 -11.54
C PRO A 32 -15.25 0.20 -11.31
N GLU A 33 -15.63 -0.55 -12.34
CA GLU A 33 -16.70 -1.57 -12.28
C GLU A 33 -16.39 -2.71 -11.29
N SER A 34 -15.12 -2.88 -10.90
CA SER A 34 -14.68 -3.89 -9.93
C SER A 34 -15.06 -3.54 -8.48
N GLY A 35 -15.58 -2.34 -8.23
CA GLY A 35 -15.86 -1.84 -6.87
C GLY A 35 -14.60 -1.45 -6.09
N LEU A 36 -13.41 -1.79 -6.59
CA LEU A 36 -12.11 -1.38 -6.06
C LEU A 36 -11.68 -0.13 -6.84
N THR A 37 -11.60 1.00 -6.15
CA THR A 37 -11.13 2.24 -6.78
C THR A 37 -9.61 2.31 -6.71
N ARG A 38 -8.99 2.98 -7.69
CA ARG A 38 -7.53 3.24 -7.73
C ARG A 38 -7.00 3.90 -6.44
N SER A 39 -7.87 4.55 -5.67
CA SER A 39 -7.56 5.19 -4.39
C SER A 39 -7.51 4.24 -3.18
N GLU A 40 -7.99 3.00 -3.28
CA GLU A 40 -8.01 2.07 -2.14
C GLU A 40 -6.61 1.64 -1.67
N PRO A 41 -5.64 1.34 -2.55
CA PRO A 41 -4.25 1.08 -2.15
C PRO A 41 -3.66 2.20 -1.31
N ALA A 42 -3.78 3.44 -1.79
CA ALA A 42 -3.28 4.63 -1.11
C ALA A 42 -3.96 4.81 0.25
N LEU A 43 -5.29 4.63 0.30
CA LEU A 43 -6.07 4.73 1.54
C LEU A 43 -5.68 3.65 2.55
N LEU A 44 -5.43 2.43 2.09
CA LEU A 44 -4.99 1.32 2.94
C LEU A 44 -3.61 1.61 3.53
N VAL A 45 -2.65 2.04 2.70
CA VAL A 45 -1.30 2.41 3.15
C VAL A 45 -1.37 3.56 4.16
N ALA A 46 -2.13 4.61 3.89
CA ALA A 46 -2.30 5.76 4.79
C ALA A 46 -3.01 5.41 6.11
N LEU A 47 -3.91 4.42 6.11
CA LEU A 47 -4.59 3.96 7.31
C LEU A 47 -3.69 3.05 8.15
N LEU A 48 -2.84 2.24 7.51
CA LEU A 48 -1.87 1.39 8.19
C LEU A 48 -0.66 2.19 8.71
N SER A 49 -0.29 3.30 8.09
CA SER A 49 0.79 4.19 8.58
C SER A 49 0.44 4.88 9.90
N GLN A 50 -0.85 4.95 10.27
CA GLN A 50 -1.30 5.46 11.57
C GLN A 50 -1.10 4.46 12.71
N LEU A 51 -0.80 3.19 12.40
CA LEU A 51 -0.45 2.19 13.41
C LEU A 51 1.00 2.40 13.88
N SER A 52 1.25 2.20 15.17
CA SER A 52 2.61 2.29 15.74
C SER A 52 3.50 1.08 15.40
N VAL A 53 3.19 0.35 14.32
CA VAL A 53 3.88 -0.86 13.86
C VAL A 53 4.57 -0.53 12.54
N PRO A 54 5.85 -0.91 12.35
CA PRO A 54 6.52 -0.68 11.09
C PRO A 54 5.79 -1.40 9.94
N VAL A 55 5.61 -0.69 8.83
CA VAL A 55 5.00 -1.22 7.60
C VAL A 55 6.06 -1.32 6.52
N HIS A 56 6.32 -2.53 6.06
CA HIS A 56 7.17 -2.86 4.93
C HIS A 56 6.32 -3.02 3.68
N LEU A 57 6.60 -2.22 2.66
CA LEU A 57 5.88 -2.25 1.39
C LEU A 57 6.73 -2.91 0.30
N GLU A 58 6.26 -4.05 -0.21
CA GLU A 58 6.85 -4.75 -1.36
C GLU A 58 6.16 -4.31 -2.66
N LEU A 59 6.91 -3.56 -3.46
CA LEU A 59 6.49 -3.11 -4.78
C LEU A 59 7.13 -4.00 -5.85
N ALA A 60 6.31 -4.49 -6.79
CA ALA A 60 6.77 -5.37 -7.85
C ALA A 60 6.08 -5.03 -9.17
N SER A 61 6.80 -5.10 -10.28
CA SER A 61 6.28 -5.14 -11.66
C SER A 61 5.12 -4.18 -11.97
N MET A 62 5.15 -2.94 -11.45
CA MET A 62 4.19 -1.89 -11.79
C MET A 62 4.73 -1.09 -12.97
N THR A 63 3.82 -0.71 -13.87
CA THR A 63 4.17 -0.01 -15.11
C THR A 63 3.50 1.36 -15.24
N ASP A 64 2.48 1.64 -14.42
CA ASP A 64 1.75 2.90 -14.34
C ASP A 64 2.41 3.85 -13.31
N PRO A 65 3.11 4.92 -13.75
CA PRO A 65 3.81 5.84 -12.85
C PRO A 65 2.92 6.58 -11.86
N GLU A 66 1.68 6.86 -12.24
CA GLU A 66 0.74 7.53 -11.35
C GLU A 66 0.20 6.58 -10.28
N PHE A 67 -0.05 5.32 -10.64
CA PHE A 67 -0.45 4.29 -9.67
C PHE A 67 0.66 4.05 -8.66
N MET A 68 1.91 3.91 -9.13
CA MET A 68 3.08 3.77 -8.27
C MET A 68 3.20 4.92 -7.26
N ARG A 69 3.13 6.18 -7.73
CA ARG A 69 3.19 7.37 -6.86
C ARG A 69 2.10 7.39 -5.80
N SER A 70 0.88 6.96 -6.18
CA SER A 70 -0.25 6.90 -5.23
C SER A 70 -0.03 5.91 -4.09
N VAL A 71 0.78 4.86 -4.31
CA VAL A 71 1.06 3.80 -3.33
C VAL A 71 2.36 4.07 -2.55
N SER A 72 3.36 4.70 -3.18
CA SER A 72 4.70 4.91 -2.62
C SER A 72 4.89 6.23 -1.88
N SER A 73 3.98 7.20 -2.01
CA SER A 73 4.06 8.47 -1.27
C SER A 73 2.85 8.69 -0.37
N PRO A 74 2.68 7.88 0.70
CA PRO A 74 1.95 8.39 1.85
C PRO A 74 2.82 9.49 2.48
N ASP A 75 2.27 10.66 2.74
CA ASP A 75 2.96 11.80 3.36
C ASP A 75 3.43 11.55 4.83
N ASP A 76 3.63 10.29 5.25
CA ASP A 76 3.73 9.86 6.65
C ASP A 76 4.95 8.97 6.95
N ALA A 77 5.63 9.27 8.05
CA ALA A 77 7.02 8.90 8.35
C ALA A 77 7.28 7.45 8.84
N HIS A 78 6.33 6.53 8.66
CA HIS A 78 6.40 5.17 9.23
C HIS A 78 6.29 4.02 8.22
N VAL A 79 6.36 4.33 6.92
CA VAL A 79 6.35 3.32 5.85
C VAL A 79 7.74 3.18 5.26
N ASP A 80 8.36 2.03 5.50
CA ASP A 80 9.64 1.67 4.87
C ASP A 80 9.35 0.94 3.55
N ILE A 81 9.67 1.58 2.42
CA ILE A 81 9.59 0.99 1.08
C ILE A 81 10.94 0.36 0.76
N VAL A 82 11.04 -0.97 0.80
CA VAL A 82 12.35 -1.64 0.87
C VAL A 82 12.57 -2.65 -0.27
N HIS A 83 11.54 -3.01 -1.05
CA HIS A 83 11.75 -3.79 -2.27
C HIS A 83 10.92 -3.28 -3.44
N VAL A 84 11.64 -2.94 -4.51
CA VAL A 84 11.10 -2.39 -5.74
C VAL A 84 11.70 -3.21 -6.89
N LEU A 85 11.05 -4.31 -7.26
CA LEU A 85 11.52 -5.17 -8.36
C LEU A 85 10.81 -4.81 -9.66
N GLY A 86 11.57 -4.46 -10.71
CA GLY A 86 11.06 -4.30 -12.07
C GLY A 86 10.40 -2.96 -12.41
N LEU A 87 10.66 -1.89 -11.64
CA LEU A 87 10.16 -0.56 -12.01
C LEU A 87 11.03 0.10 -13.10
N PRO A 88 10.43 0.91 -13.99
CA PRO A 88 11.17 1.70 -14.96
C PRO A 88 12.15 2.65 -14.25
N SER A 89 13.40 2.63 -14.68
CA SER A 89 14.46 3.52 -14.18
C SER A 89 14.08 5.00 -14.41
N GLY A 90 14.02 5.81 -13.35
CA GLY A 90 13.76 7.27 -13.43
C GLY A 90 12.61 7.81 -12.57
N LEU A 91 12.05 7.02 -11.63
CA LEU A 91 10.94 7.46 -10.77
C LEU A 91 11.34 8.04 -9.41
N TRP A 92 12.64 8.04 -9.09
CA TRP A 92 13.17 8.36 -7.75
C TRP A 92 14.08 9.60 -7.73
N ASP A 93 14.15 10.33 -8.85
CA ASP A 93 14.87 11.62 -8.95
C ASP A 93 14.02 12.80 -8.47
#